data_AF-A0A6I8PNM3-F1
#
_entry.id   AF-A0A6I8PNM3-F1
#
_cell.length_a   1.000
_cell.length_b   1.000
_cell.length_c   1.000
_cell.angle_alpha   90.00
_cell.angle_beta   90.00
_cell.angle_gamma   90.00
#
_symmetry.space_group_name_H-M   'P 1'
#
loop_
_entity.id
_entity.type
_entity.pdbx_description
1 polymer ?
#
loop_
_entity_poly.entity_id
_entity_poly.type
_entity_poly.pdbx_seq_one_letter_code
_entity_poly.pdbx_strand_id
1 'polypeptide(L)'
;MLCAEGGDSQGEEASGIMELNGRGLDCHCEPCKCHEGTGHTSSNCSCSVCPSSTGDQDPVAKFCCAPETVSPQLPQATGAGEDVVPPQDVGTLSPGGRRLGVNTELQTRAFTLCREYLRGVWREIQPHQFRVSVVSGGLSNLLYKCSLTDSVKTQSTEPRQVLLRLYGAILQGVNSLVQESVMFAILAERSLGPRLYGVFPQGRLEEYIPSRRLLTSELSCPDVSSEIAEKLARFHKMEMPFNKKPVWLFRTMEEYMSQISSLSFTQKEDVEKFNQLKSLSLEEEMQKLKLLLLSTASPVVFCHNDVQEGNILLLSSRSSSPSDRLMLIDFEYSSYNYRGFDIGNHFCEWAYNYQHNEWPFYKAQLNDYPSRVQQLRFFRSYLLEMSPGLSEGERHAQEEAMLLEVNRFALASHFFWGLWSILQAKMSTIEFGYLDYALSRFNAYFEQKRRWA
;
A
#
# COMPACT_ATOMS: atom_id res chain seq x y z
N MET A 1 -17.16 43.10 17.06
CA MET A 1 -18.28 44.08 17.07
C MET A 1 -19.21 43.71 15.91
N LEU A 2 -20.48 44.13 15.92
CA LEU A 2 -21.56 43.54 15.11
C LEU A 2 -21.60 43.99 13.63
N CYS A 3 -22.52 43.34 12.87
CA CYS A 3 -22.98 43.53 11.48
C CYS A 3 -22.44 42.45 10.49
N ALA A 4 -23.22 41.60 9.79
CA ALA A 4 -24.65 41.60 9.39
C ALA A 4 -24.99 42.70 8.37
N GLU A 5 -25.60 42.51 7.19
CA GLU A 5 -26.11 41.39 6.37
C GLU A 5 -25.66 41.66 4.91
N GLY A 6 -25.81 40.87 3.83
CA GLY A 6 -26.70 39.77 3.40
C GLY A 6 -27.03 39.99 1.91
N GLY A 7 -27.73 39.04 1.23
CA GLY A 7 -28.34 39.26 -0.10
C GLY A 7 -27.65 38.62 -1.32
N ASP A 8 -28.38 37.74 -2.01
CA ASP A 8 -28.05 37.19 -3.33
C ASP A 8 -28.31 38.19 -4.48
N SER A 9 -27.54 38.10 -5.58
CA SER A 9 -28.10 37.91 -6.94
C SER A 9 -27.06 37.78 -8.07
N GLN A 10 -27.24 36.74 -8.89
CA GLN A 10 -27.03 36.62 -10.35
C GLN A 10 -25.90 37.41 -11.05
N GLY A 11 -25.02 36.69 -11.76
CA GLY A 11 -24.11 37.21 -12.80
C GLY A 11 -23.53 36.07 -13.65
N GLU A 12 -23.44 36.27 -14.97
CA GLU A 12 -23.03 35.24 -15.96
C GLU A 12 -21.52 35.24 -16.24
N GLU A 13 -21.07 34.33 -17.11
CA GLU A 13 -19.67 34.12 -17.48
C GLU A 13 -19.03 35.34 -18.16
N ALA A 14 -17.76 35.62 -17.81
CA ALA A 14 -16.86 36.42 -18.64
C ALA A 14 -15.43 35.86 -18.54
N SER A 15 -14.82 35.55 -19.70
CA SER A 15 -13.43 35.10 -19.77
C SER A 15 -12.46 36.30 -19.74
N GLY A 16 -11.33 36.15 -19.03
CA GLY A 16 -10.35 37.21 -18.86
C GLY A 16 -8.93 36.67 -18.80
N ILE A 17 -8.22 36.72 -19.93
CA ILE A 17 -6.77 36.47 -19.99
C ILE A 17 -6.06 37.81 -19.77
N MET A 18 -5.11 37.86 -18.82
CA MET A 18 -4.11 38.91 -18.76
C MET A 18 -2.73 38.29 -18.51
N GLU A 19 -1.78 38.61 -19.40
CA GLU A 19 -0.39 38.20 -19.31
C GLU A 19 0.50 39.28 -18.67
N LEU A 20 1.61 38.81 -18.09
CA LEU A 20 2.92 39.47 -18.01
C LEU A 20 2.99 40.93 -17.52
N ASN A 21 3.54 41.09 -16.31
CA ASN A 21 4.77 41.86 -16.07
C ASN A 21 5.33 41.55 -14.67
N GLY A 22 6.64 41.45 -14.42
CA GLY A 22 7.76 41.67 -15.34
C GLY A 22 8.86 42.57 -14.75
N ARG A 23 9.42 42.24 -13.57
CA ARG A 23 10.62 42.91 -13.01
C ARG A 23 11.51 41.92 -12.29
N GLY A 24 12.76 41.80 -12.74
CA GLY A 24 13.83 41.10 -12.04
C GLY A 24 14.65 42.03 -11.15
N LEU A 25 15.46 41.46 -10.27
CA LEU A 25 16.46 42.15 -9.45
C LEU A 25 17.69 41.24 -9.33
N ASP A 26 18.70 41.48 -10.17
CA ASP A 26 20.08 41.08 -9.87
C ASP A 26 20.67 42.03 -8.82
N CYS A 27 21.46 41.51 -7.87
CA CYS A 27 22.73 42.12 -7.46
C CYS A 27 23.49 41.25 -6.43
N HIS A 28 24.67 40.77 -6.85
CA HIS A 28 25.93 40.59 -6.11
C HIS A 28 25.99 39.98 -4.69
N CYS A 29 26.96 39.06 -4.54
CA CYS A 29 27.47 38.53 -3.27
C CYS A 29 28.72 39.30 -2.76
N GLU A 30 29.25 38.83 -1.62
CA GLU A 30 30.55 39.13 -0.99
C GLU A 30 30.68 40.39 -0.09
N PRO A 31 31.59 40.40 0.91
CA PRO A 31 32.18 39.28 1.67
C PRO A 31 32.09 39.43 3.21
N CYS A 32 32.59 38.42 3.94
CA CYS A 32 32.57 38.31 5.39
C CYS A 32 33.34 39.41 6.15
N LYS A 33 32.86 39.74 7.37
CA LYS A 33 33.71 40.15 8.50
C LYS A 33 33.24 39.52 9.81
N CYS A 34 34.19 38.96 10.56
CA CYS A 34 33.98 38.52 11.94
C CYS A 34 34.16 39.69 12.90
N HIS A 35 33.66 39.55 14.13
CA HIS A 35 34.15 40.33 15.28
C HIS A 35 34.31 39.42 16.49
N GLU A 36 35.43 39.56 17.19
CA GLU A 36 35.81 38.74 18.33
C GLU A 36 35.30 39.30 19.67
N GLY A 37 35.17 38.39 20.65
CA GLY A 37 35.46 38.66 22.06
C GLY A 37 34.25 38.63 23.00
N THR A 38 34.31 38.12 24.23
CA THR A 38 35.38 37.44 25.02
C THR A 38 34.69 36.60 26.11
N GLY A 39 35.22 35.51 26.67
CA GLY A 39 36.49 34.78 26.48
C GLY A 39 36.77 33.85 27.67
N HIS A 40 37.74 32.94 27.55
CA HIS A 40 38.30 32.06 28.61
C HIS A 40 37.37 30.96 29.20
N THR A 41 37.84 29.74 29.57
CA THR A 41 39.23 29.21 29.57
C THR A 41 39.29 27.70 29.23
N SER A 42 40.11 27.35 28.23
CA SER A 42 41.06 26.21 28.18
C SER A 42 40.70 24.87 28.88
N SER A 43 40.47 23.79 28.13
CA SER A 43 41.51 22.77 27.77
C SER A 43 41.53 21.54 28.72
N ASN A 44 41.99 20.33 28.35
CA ASN A 44 42.81 19.98 27.19
C ASN A 44 42.63 18.51 26.70
N CYS A 45 43.15 18.22 25.52
CA CYS A 45 43.48 16.90 24.96
C CYS A 45 44.61 16.19 25.77
N SER A 46 44.95 14.90 25.67
CA SER A 46 44.44 13.71 24.93
C SER A 46 45.26 12.44 25.34
N CYS A 47 45.05 11.32 24.61
CA CYS A 47 45.96 10.18 24.40
C CYS A 47 45.87 8.95 25.33
N SER A 48 46.23 7.81 24.73
CA SER A 48 46.17 6.42 25.20
C SER A 48 47.53 5.91 25.70
N VAL A 49 47.54 4.77 26.41
CA VAL A 49 48.49 3.63 26.25
C VAL A 49 48.20 2.53 27.32
N CYS A 50 48.43 1.26 26.97
CA CYS A 50 48.37 0.05 27.83
C CYS A 50 49.82 -0.50 28.06
N PRO A 51 50.16 -1.54 28.86
CA PRO A 51 49.30 -2.60 29.46
C PRO A 51 49.75 -3.08 30.89
N SER A 52 49.37 -4.32 31.29
CA SER A 52 49.94 -5.20 32.36
C SER A 52 49.72 -4.80 33.85
N SER A 53 49.66 -5.70 34.85
CA SER A 53 49.41 -7.18 34.91
C SER A 53 49.28 -7.69 36.37
N THR A 54 48.87 -8.96 36.58
CA THR A 54 49.01 -9.83 37.80
C THR A 54 48.10 -9.64 39.03
N GLY A 55 47.82 -10.77 39.74
CA GLY A 55 47.22 -10.85 41.09
C GLY A 55 45.70 -10.67 41.16
N ASP A 56 44.80 -11.66 41.24
CA ASP A 56 44.78 -13.02 41.85
C ASP A 56 44.58 -13.05 43.39
N GLN A 57 43.31 -13.11 43.82
CA GLN A 57 42.83 -13.90 44.97
C GLN A 57 41.29 -13.86 45.11
N ASP A 58 40.69 -15.03 45.26
CA ASP A 58 39.28 -15.28 45.59
C ASP A 58 39.26 -16.22 46.82
N PRO A 59 38.24 -16.21 47.71
CA PRO A 59 37.70 -17.52 48.09
C PRO A 59 36.19 -17.62 48.39
N VAL A 60 35.50 -18.37 47.53
CA VAL A 60 34.80 -19.64 47.85
C VAL A 60 33.57 -19.61 48.80
N ALA A 61 32.39 -19.83 48.21
CA ALA A 61 31.38 -20.83 48.63
C ALA A 61 30.49 -21.19 47.40
N LYS A 62 30.54 -22.38 46.77
CA LYS A 62 30.24 -23.78 47.19
C LYS A 62 28.73 -24.09 47.32
N PHE A 63 28.17 -25.16 46.72
CA PHE A 63 28.63 -26.13 45.69
C PHE A 63 27.43 -27.01 45.20
N CYS A 64 27.69 -27.96 44.27
CA CYS A 64 26.87 -29.15 43.91
C CYS A 64 25.60 -28.92 43.04
N CYS A 65 25.25 -29.77 42.05
CA CYS A 65 25.91 -30.99 41.52
C CYS A 65 25.58 -31.26 40.02
N ALA A 66 26.37 -32.15 39.40
CA ALA A 66 26.22 -32.78 38.07
C ALA A 66 26.78 -34.23 38.21
N PRO A 67 27.23 -35.01 37.18
CA PRO A 67 27.11 -34.96 35.71
C PRO A 67 26.73 -36.35 35.09
N GLU A 68 26.96 -36.57 33.78
CA GLU A 68 27.51 -37.79 33.09
C GLU A 68 27.51 -37.54 31.55
N THR A 69 28.64 -37.37 30.82
CA THR A 69 29.58 -38.34 30.18
C THR A 69 29.03 -39.18 29.01
N VAL A 70 29.76 -39.51 27.90
CA VAL A 70 30.87 -38.90 27.10
C VAL A 70 31.09 -39.80 25.84
N SER A 71 31.66 -39.28 24.73
CA SER A 71 31.87 -39.96 23.42
C SER A 71 33.03 -41.00 23.39
N PRO A 72 33.17 -41.85 22.33
CA PRO A 72 33.87 -41.49 21.06
C PRO A 72 33.20 -42.15 19.80
N GLN A 73 33.66 -42.11 18.52
CA GLN A 73 34.99 -41.99 17.87
C GLN A 73 34.95 -41.29 16.47
N LEU A 74 36.12 -40.93 15.94
CA LEU A 74 36.48 -40.58 14.54
C LEU A 74 37.77 -41.38 14.18
N PRO A 75 38.35 -41.41 12.94
CA PRO A 75 38.39 -40.39 11.86
C PRO A 75 37.95 -40.99 10.48
N GLN A 76 38.24 -40.52 9.24
CA GLN A 76 39.28 -39.66 8.62
C GLN A 76 38.73 -38.75 7.49
N ALA A 77 39.65 -38.16 6.70
CA ALA A 77 39.47 -37.25 5.55
C ALA A 77 39.10 -38.01 4.24
N THR A 78 38.87 -37.42 3.05
CA THR A 78 39.38 -36.18 2.43
C THR A 78 38.42 -35.60 1.38
N GLY A 79 38.52 -34.30 1.06
CA GLY A 79 38.23 -33.79 -0.29
C GLY A 79 37.51 -32.43 -0.37
N ALA A 80 37.90 -31.65 -1.38
CA ALA A 80 37.33 -30.42 -1.95
C ALA A 80 35.96 -29.89 -1.47
N GLY A 81 35.84 -28.56 -1.40
CA GLY A 81 34.53 -27.88 -1.34
C GLY A 81 33.92 -27.68 -2.73
N GLU A 82 32.59 -27.56 -2.77
CA GLU A 82 31.82 -27.15 -3.95
C GLU A 82 31.06 -25.85 -3.67
N ASP A 83 30.91 -25.01 -4.70
CA ASP A 83 30.33 -23.67 -4.57
C ASP A 83 28.81 -23.67 -4.33
N VAL A 84 28.35 -22.77 -3.46
CA VAL A 84 26.92 -22.54 -3.25
C VAL A 84 26.34 -21.78 -4.45
N VAL A 85 25.80 -22.53 -5.41
CA VAL A 85 25.09 -21.97 -6.57
C VAL A 85 23.87 -21.16 -6.10
N PRO A 86 23.72 -19.88 -6.50
CA PRO A 86 22.54 -19.09 -6.13
C PRO A 86 21.26 -19.66 -6.77
N PRO A 87 20.10 -19.52 -6.12
CA PRO A 87 18.85 -20.13 -6.59
C PRO A 87 18.47 -19.63 -7.99
N GLN A 88 18.08 -20.55 -8.86
CA GLN A 88 17.64 -20.22 -10.22
C GLN A 88 16.29 -19.51 -10.21
N ASP A 89 16.12 -18.55 -11.13
CA ASP A 89 15.00 -17.61 -11.16
C ASP A 89 13.72 -18.29 -11.70
N VAL A 90 12.86 -18.76 -10.78
CA VAL A 90 11.59 -19.42 -11.10
C VAL A 90 10.52 -18.37 -11.46
N GLY A 91 10.67 -17.77 -12.64
CA GLY A 91 9.81 -16.70 -13.12
C GLY A 91 8.34 -17.08 -13.22
N THR A 92 7.47 -16.19 -12.75
CA THR A 92 6.01 -16.38 -12.66
C THR A 92 5.34 -16.47 -14.04
N LEU A 93 4.27 -17.27 -14.13
CA LEU A 93 3.44 -17.39 -15.32
C LEU A 93 2.41 -16.25 -15.40
N SER A 94 2.14 -15.77 -16.61
CA SER A 94 1.00 -14.88 -16.89
C SER A 94 -0.28 -15.71 -17.12
N PRO A 95 -1.48 -15.15 -16.91
CA PRO A 95 -2.71 -15.67 -17.52
C PRO A 95 -2.49 -15.86 -19.03
N GLY A 96 -2.81 -17.03 -19.56
CA GLY A 96 -2.46 -17.41 -20.94
C GLY A 96 -1.03 -17.97 -21.15
N GLY A 97 -0.32 -18.35 -20.09
CA GLY A 97 0.83 -19.28 -20.15
C GLY A 97 2.13 -18.75 -20.76
N ARG A 98 2.17 -17.50 -21.23
CA ARG A 98 3.42 -16.86 -21.68
C ARG A 98 4.26 -16.48 -20.46
N ARG A 99 5.54 -16.88 -20.46
CA ARG A 99 6.55 -16.29 -19.55
C ARG A 99 6.68 -14.80 -19.90
N LEU A 100 6.47 -13.92 -18.93
CA LEU A 100 6.89 -12.53 -19.02
C LEU A 100 8.42 -12.46 -18.88
N GLY A 101 9.13 -12.86 -19.94
CA GLY A 101 10.56 -12.62 -20.05
C GLY A 101 10.82 -11.15 -20.40
N VAL A 102 11.90 -10.57 -19.88
CA VAL A 102 12.36 -9.27 -20.37
C VAL A 102 12.89 -9.47 -21.81
N ASN A 103 12.22 -8.86 -22.78
CA ASN A 103 12.69 -8.87 -24.17
C ASN A 103 13.72 -7.73 -24.40
N THR A 104 14.51 -7.82 -25.48
CA THR A 104 15.59 -6.88 -25.77
C THR A 104 15.10 -5.43 -25.93
N GLU A 105 13.89 -5.23 -26.46
CA GLU A 105 13.25 -3.93 -26.61
C GLU A 105 12.95 -3.28 -25.25
N LEU A 106 12.29 -4.02 -24.35
CA LEU A 106 12.02 -3.60 -22.98
C LEU A 106 13.31 -3.34 -22.21
N GLN A 107 14.31 -4.21 -22.34
CA GLN A 107 15.62 -4.00 -21.69
C GLN A 107 16.27 -2.69 -22.16
N THR A 108 16.24 -2.42 -23.48
CA THR A 108 16.78 -1.18 -24.06
C THR A 108 16.00 0.04 -23.59
N ARG A 109 14.66 -0.04 -23.57
CA ARG A 109 13.78 1.05 -23.12
C ARG A 109 13.93 1.34 -21.63
N ALA A 110 14.00 0.30 -20.79
CA ALA A 110 14.21 0.43 -19.35
C ALA A 110 15.59 1.02 -19.03
N PHE A 111 16.63 0.61 -19.76
CA PHE A 111 17.97 1.20 -19.69
C PHE A 111 17.93 2.70 -20.03
N THR A 112 17.37 3.08 -21.19
CA THR A 112 17.25 4.49 -21.60
C THR A 112 16.50 5.34 -20.57
N LEU A 113 15.32 4.90 -20.11
CA LEU A 113 14.54 5.63 -19.10
C LEU A 113 15.32 5.81 -17.78
N CYS A 114 16.07 4.80 -17.34
CA CYS A 114 16.93 4.93 -16.17
C CYS A 114 18.07 5.93 -16.39
N ARG A 115 18.66 5.99 -17.59
CA ARG A 115 19.74 6.95 -17.92
C ARG A 115 19.26 8.40 -18.07
N GLU A 116 18.01 8.59 -18.49
CA GLU A 116 17.41 9.92 -18.71
C GLU A 116 16.93 10.55 -17.41
N TYR A 117 16.22 9.79 -16.57
CA TYR A 117 15.52 10.33 -15.39
C TYR A 117 16.32 10.23 -14.08
N LEU A 118 17.25 9.28 -13.97
CA LEU A 118 18.04 9.10 -12.74
C LEU A 118 19.37 9.89 -12.79
N ARG A 119 19.78 10.39 -11.63
CA ARG A 119 21.01 11.19 -11.46
C ARG A 119 22.23 10.33 -11.13
N GLY A 120 23.41 10.96 -11.13
CA GLY A 120 24.67 10.30 -10.80
C GLY A 120 25.05 9.25 -11.84
N VAL A 121 25.61 8.14 -11.37
CA VAL A 121 26.22 7.08 -12.21
C VAL A 121 25.25 6.48 -13.22
N TRP A 122 23.93 6.51 -12.96
CA TRP A 122 22.91 6.10 -13.92
C TRP A 122 22.98 6.79 -15.28
N ARG A 123 23.53 8.00 -15.39
CA ARG A 123 23.69 8.66 -16.71
C ARG A 123 24.79 8.03 -17.56
N GLU A 124 25.76 7.37 -16.94
CA GLU A 124 27.03 6.93 -17.54
C GLU A 124 27.14 5.41 -17.73
N ILE A 125 26.22 4.64 -17.12
CA ILE A 125 26.24 3.17 -17.20
C ILE A 125 26.22 2.63 -18.62
N GLN A 126 26.96 1.54 -18.81
CA GLN A 126 27.01 0.74 -20.01
C GLN A 126 25.98 -0.40 -19.94
N PRO A 127 25.51 -0.97 -21.06
CA PRO A 127 24.46 -2.00 -21.04
C PRO A 127 24.77 -3.24 -20.18
N HIS A 128 26.05 -3.62 -20.06
CA HIS A 128 26.48 -4.75 -19.23
C HIS A 128 26.47 -4.47 -17.71
N GLN A 129 26.33 -3.20 -17.31
CA GLN A 129 26.24 -2.74 -15.91
C GLN A 129 24.80 -2.63 -15.42
N PHE A 130 23.82 -2.85 -16.31
CA PHE A 130 22.40 -2.75 -16.07
C PHE A 130 21.76 -4.13 -16.00
N ARG A 131 21.01 -4.41 -14.94
CA ARG A 131 20.15 -5.59 -14.83
C ARG A 131 18.70 -5.16 -14.64
N VAL A 132 17.81 -5.81 -15.38
CA VAL A 132 16.37 -5.68 -15.24
C VAL A 132 15.73 -7.05 -15.07
N SER A 133 14.83 -7.18 -14.11
CA SER A 133 14.00 -8.38 -13.91
C SER A 133 12.52 -7.98 -13.79
N VAL A 134 11.61 -8.91 -14.03
CA VAL A 134 10.18 -8.69 -13.76
C VAL A 134 9.96 -8.75 -12.24
N VAL A 135 8.97 -7.99 -11.75
CA VAL A 135 8.47 -8.07 -10.38
C VAL A 135 7.02 -8.53 -10.43
N SER A 136 6.67 -9.55 -9.65
CA SER A 136 5.29 -10.01 -9.51
C SER A 136 4.48 -9.03 -8.63
N GLY A 137 3.36 -8.53 -9.16
CA GLY A 137 2.42 -7.70 -8.38
C GLY A 137 1.51 -6.85 -9.25
N GLY A 138 0.21 -6.88 -8.95
CA GLY A 138 -0.82 -6.16 -9.70
C GLY A 138 -1.23 -6.86 -10.99
N LEU A 139 -2.54 -6.85 -11.28
CA LEU A 139 -3.10 -7.43 -12.51
C LEU A 139 -3.07 -6.44 -13.69
N SER A 140 -3.04 -5.14 -13.39
CA SER A 140 -3.22 -4.02 -14.34
C SER A 140 -1.91 -3.36 -14.80
N ASN A 141 -0.79 -3.60 -14.11
CA ASN A 141 0.46 -2.84 -14.23
C ASN A 141 1.65 -3.74 -14.55
N LEU A 142 2.55 -3.27 -15.43
CA LEU A 142 3.80 -3.99 -15.75
C LEU A 142 4.94 -3.45 -14.88
N LEU A 143 5.45 -4.29 -13.97
CA LEU A 143 6.46 -3.93 -12.97
C LEU A 143 7.82 -4.58 -13.27
N TYR A 144 8.87 -3.76 -13.30
CA TYR A 144 10.24 -4.21 -13.56
C TYR A 144 11.23 -3.61 -12.55
N LYS A 145 12.04 -4.46 -11.93
CA LYS A 145 13.14 -4.04 -11.05
C LYS A 145 14.35 -3.72 -11.92
N CYS A 146 14.74 -2.46 -11.98
CA CYS A 146 15.97 -2.02 -12.67
C CYS A 146 17.07 -1.80 -11.63
N SER A 147 18.30 -2.25 -11.92
CA SER A 147 19.37 -2.33 -10.92
C SER A 147 20.77 -2.21 -11.52
N LEU A 148 21.68 -1.61 -10.74
CA LEU A 148 23.11 -1.55 -11.03
C LEU A 148 23.80 -2.86 -10.62
N THR A 149 24.76 -3.33 -11.41
CA THR A 149 25.64 -4.44 -11.01
C THR A 149 26.56 -4.05 -9.84
N ASP A 150 27.03 -5.05 -9.09
CA ASP A 150 27.82 -4.84 -7.88
C ASP A 150 29.25 -4.31 -8.14
N SER A 151 29.70 -4.41 -9.39
CA SER A 151 30.90 -3.74 -9.91
C SER A 151 30.78 -2.22 -9.99
N VAL A 152 29.55 -1.67 -10.04
CA VAL A 152 29.30 -0.23 -10.15
C VAL A 152 29.25 0.39 -8.75
N LYS A 153 30.18 1.29 -8.43
CA LYS A 153 30.11 2.11 -7.21
C LYS A 153 29.26 3.36 -7.48
N THR A 154 28.22 3.56 -6.69
CA THR A 154 27.45 4.81 -6.65
C THR A 154 28.29 5.93 -6.04
N GLN A 155 28.11 7.16 -6.54
CA GLN A 155 28.96 8.32 -6.18
C GLN A 155 28.24 9.33 -5.28
N SER A 156 26.91 9.32 -5.22
CA SER A 156 26.10 10.22 -4.40
C SER A 156 24.92 9.48 -3.76
N THR A 157 23.77 10.15 -3.60
CA THR A 157 22.55 9.60 -3.02
C THR A 157 21.68 8.82 -4.04
N GLU A 158 22.19 8.48 -5.22
CA GLU A 158 21.41 7.77 -6.23
C GLU A 158 21.06 6.32 -5.81
N PRO A 159 19.84 5.83 -6.10
CA PRO A 159 19.43 4.49 -5.70
C PRO A 159 20.19 3.42 -6.49
N ARG A 160 20.62 2.32 -5.86
CA ARG A 160 21.18 1.16 -6.59
C ARG A 160 20.12 0.35 -7.35
N GLN A 161 18.86 0.46 -6.94
CA GLN A 161 17.72 -0.32 -7.45
C GLN A 161 16.48 0.58 -7.48
N VAL A 162 15.72 0.52 -8.57
CA VAL A 162 14.48 1.28 -8.80
C VAL A 162 13.40 0.36 -9.36
N LEU A 163 12.14 0.71 -9.12
CA LEU A 163 10.99 0.03 -9.71
C LEU A 163 10.49 0.85 -10.90
N LEU A 164 10.55 0.26 -12.09
CA LEU A 164 9.94 0.80 -13.30
C LEU A 164 8.51 0.26 -13.38
N ARG A 165 7.51 1.14 -13.26
CA ARG A 165 6.10 0.84 -13.55
C ARG A 165 5.76 1.38 -14.92
N LEU A 166 5.31 0.52 -15.83
CA LEU A 166 4.71 0.92 -17.10
C LEU A 166 3.18 0.77 -17.02
N TYR A 167 2.47 1.83 -17.42
CA TYR A 167 1.02 1.79 -17.51
C TYR A 167 0.59 0.84 -18.63
N GLY A 168 -0.43 0.03 -18.39
CA GLY A 168 -1.01 -0.84 -19.41
C GLY A 168 -1.62 -0.05 -20.56
N ALA A 169 -1.73 -0.65 -21.74
CA ALA A 169 -2.35 -0.02 -22.92
C ALA A 169 -3.90 0.09 -22.84
N ILE A 170 -4.47 -0.07 -21.64
CA ILE A 170 -5.89 -0.28 -21.41
C ILE A 170 -6.39 0.73 -20.35
N LEU A 171 -7.29 1.62 -20.78
CA LEU A 171 -8.29 2.31 -19.95
C LEU A 171 -7.81 3.10 -18.71
N GLN A 172 -6.82 3.99 -18.85
CA GLN A 172 -6.78 5.21 -18.03
C GLN A 172 -7.04 6.45 -18.89
N GLY A 173 -8.11 7.19 -18.57
CA GLY A 173 -8.36 8.52 -19.15
C GLY A 173 -7.40 9.56 -18.58
N VAL A 174 -7.13 10.64 -19.33
CA VAL A 174 -6.14 11.68 -18.98
C VAL A 174 -6.33 12.22 -17.55
N ASN A 175 -7.57 12.45 -17.12
CA ASN A 175 -7.88 12.93 -15.77
C ASN A 175 -7.45 11.94 -14.66
N SER A 176 -7.50 10.63 -14.92
CA SER A 176 -7.07 9.58 -13.99
C SER A 176 -5.55 9.59 -13.84
N LEU A 177 -4.82 9.63 -14.96
CA LEU A 177 -3.35 9.71 -14.97
C LEU A 177 -2.83 10.93 -14.22
N VAL A 178 -3.50 12.09 -14.36
CA VAL A 178 -3.15 13.31 -13.62
C VAL A 178 -3.43 13.15 -12.13
N GLN A 179 -4.58 12.60 -11.74
CA GLN A 179 -4.93 12.39 -10.33
C GLN A 179 -3.99 11.38 -9.65
N GLU A 180 -3.71 10.24 -10.29
CA GLU A 180 -2.76 9.24 -9.79
C GLU A 180 -1.34 9.81 -9.65
N SER A 181 -0.87 10.58 -10.64
CA SER A 181 0.45 11.22 -10.60
C SER A 181 0.58 12.23 -9.46
N VAL A 182 -0.44 13.07 -9.24
CA VAL A 182 -0.48 14.02 -8.12
C VAL A 182 -0.55 13.29 -6.78
N MET A 183 -1.33 12.22 -6.69
CA MET A 183 -1.47 11.41 -5.48
C MET A 183 -0.14 10.75 -5.09
N PHE A 184 0.50 10.08 -6.05
CA PHE A 184 1.78 9.39 -5.85
C PHE A 184 2.89 10.37 -5.43
N ALA A 185 2.97 11.54 -6.08
CA ALA A 185 3.95 12.57 -5.72
C ALA A 185 3.78 13.04 -4.26
N ILE A 186 2.55 13.31 -3.81
CA ILE A 186 2.30 13.76 -2.43
C ILE A 186 2.58 12.63 -1.41
N LEU A 187 2.29 11.38 -1.75
CA LEU A 187 2.61 10.21 -0.91
C LEU A 187 4.11 9.96 -0.78
N ALA A 188 4.87 10.17 -1.87
CA ALA A 188 6.33 10.11 -1.86
C ALA A 188 6.94 11.20 -0.95
N GLU A 189 6.54 12.46 -1.13
CA GLU A 189 7.06 13.59 -0.33
C GLU A 189 6.67 13.46 1.16
N ARG A 190 5.50 12.91 1.47
CA ARG A 190 5.07 12.62 2.86
C ARG A 190 5.70 11.35 3.46
N SER A 191 6.54 10.63 2.72
CA SER A 191 7.12 9.33 3.13
C SER A 191 6.07 8.25 3.49
N LEU A 192 4.87 8.35 2.92
CA LEU A 192 3.76 7.41 3.12
C LEU A 192 3.65 6.37 1.97
N GLY A 193 4.44 6.54 0.90
CA GLY A 193 4.61 5.58 -0.18
C GLY A 193 6.05 5.56 -0.71
N PRO A 194 6.33 4.81 -1.78
CA PRO A 194 7.66 4.77 -2.40
C PRO A 194 8.09 6.14 -2.94
N ARG A 195 9.38 6.50 -2.80
CA ARG A 195 9.91 7.75 -3.35
C ARG A 195 9.76 7.77 -4.89
N LEU A 196 9.38 8.92 -5.44
CA LEU A 196 9.23 9.12 -6.88
C LEU A 196 10.54 9.66 -7.48
N TYR A 197 11.07 8.98 -8.51
CA TYR A 197 12.31 9.39 -9.18
C TYR A 197 12.09 9.97 -10.59
N GLY A 198 10.97 9.64 -11.25
CA GLY A 198 10.64 10.20 -12.56
C GLY A 198 9.24 9.80 -13.04
N VAL A 199 8.64 10.63 -13.89
CA VAL A 199 7.34 10.42 -14.53
C VAL A 199 7.46 10.70 -16.02
N PHE A 200 6.86 9.86 -16.84
CA PHE A 200 6.85 9.97 -18.31
C PHE A 200 5.51 9.46 -18.87
N PRO A 201 5.15 9.76 -20.14
CA PRO A 201 3.78 9.53 -20.63
C PRO A 201 3.29 8.07 -20.61
N GLN A 202 4.18 7.09 -20.41
CA GLN A 202 3.86 5.66 -20.37
C GLN A 202 4.20 4.98 -19.02
N GLY A 203 4.52 5.75 -17.96
CA GLY A 203 4.88 5.15 -16.67
C GLY A 203 5.63 6.07 -15.70
N ARG A 204 6.26 5.45 -14.71
CA ARG A 204 7.09 6.13 -13.69
C ARG A 204 8.22 5.26 -13.17
N LEU A 205 9.21 5.91 -12.57
CA LEU A 205 10.31 5.29 -11.82
C LEU A 205 10.11 5.59 -10.33
N GLU A 206 10.00 4.53 -9.54
CA GLU A 206 9.69 4.53 -8.10
C GLU A 206 10.86 3.94 -7.30
N GLU A 207 10.86 4.13 -5.98
CA GLU A 207 11.72 3.39 -5.07
C GLU A 207 11.40 1.89 -5.10
N TYR A 208 12.40 1.07 -5.44
CA TYR A 208 12.31 -0.37 -5.20
C TYR A 208 12.48 -0.62 -3.70
N ILE A 209 11.44 -1.14 -3.05
CA ILE A 209 11.41 -1.40 -1.62
C ILE A 209 11.59 -2.92 -1.36
N PRO A 210 12.71 -3.36 -0.76
CA PRO A 210 12.90 -4.75 -0.36
C PRO A 210 11.83 -5.15 0.67
N SER A 211 10.93 -6.02 0.24
CA SER A 211 9.70 -6.36 0.96
C SER A 211 9.05 -7.62 0.39
N ARG A 212 8.01 -8.10 1.06
CA ARG A 212 6.99 -9.01 0.51
C ARG A 212 5.59 -8.46 0.78
N ARG A 213 4.59 -8.86 0.00
CA ARG A 213 3.17 -8.67 0.35
C ARG A 213 2.82 -9.53 1.59
N LEU A 214 1.78 -9.15 2.34
CA LEU A 214 1.26 -9.97 3.43
C LEU A 214 0.48 -11.19 2.90
N LEU A 215 0.24 -12.17 3.78
CA LEU A 215 -0.72 -13.24 3.57
C LEU A 215 -2.02 -12.92 4.31
N THR A 216 -3.17 -13.41 3.82
CA THR A 216 -4.50 -13.17 4.43
C THR A 216 -4.54 -13.55 5.92
N SER A 217 -3.88 -14.66 6.26
CA SER A 217 -3.76 -15.15 7.64
C SER A 217 -3.00 -14.21 8.57
N GLU A 218 -2.06 -13.41 8.04
CA GLU A 218 -1.27 -12.45 8.83
C GLU A 218 -2.07 -11.22 9.24
N LEU A 219 -3.15 -10.86 8.51
CA LEU A 219 -4.03 -9.75 8.87
C LEU A 219 -4.64 -9.94 10.27
N SER A 220 -4.88 -11.20 10.65
CA SER A 220 -5.42 -11.58 11.97
C SER A 220 -4.42 -11.47 13.13
N CYS A 221 -3.12 -11.31 12.85
CA CYS A 221 -2.08 -11.24 13.86
C CYS A 221 -2.19 -9.92 14.67
N PRO A 222 -2.20 -9.95 16.02
CA PRO A 222 -2.44 -8.76 16.84
C PRO A 222 -1.58 -7.54 16.52
N ASP A 223 -0.29 -7.77 16.28
CA ASP A 223 0.69 -6.69 16.08
C ASP A 223 0.60 -6.14 14.65
N VAL A 224 0.43 -7.02 13.65
CA VAL A 224 0.20 -6.64 12.24
C VAL A 224 -1.11 -5.87 12.11
N SER A 225 -2.19 -6.36 12.70
CA SER A 225 -3.51 -5.71 12.74
C SER A 225 -3.45 -4.32 13.38
N SER A 226 -2.70 -4.17 14.47
CA SER A 226 -2.50 -2.87 15.15
C SER A 226 -1.67 -1.92 14.30
N GLU A 227 -0.60 -2.41 13.66
CA GLU A 227 0.26 -1.59 12.79
C GLU A 227 -0.48 -1.15 11.51
N ILE A 228 -1.32 -2.00 10.91
CA ILE A 228 -2.23 -1.61 9.81
C ILE A 228 -3.18 -0.49 10.26
N ALA A 229 -3.75 -0.60 11.47
CA ALA A 229 -4.64 0.43 12.02
C ALA A 229 -3.96 1.79 12.18
N GLU A 230 -2.70 1.82 12.64
CA GLU A 230 -1.88 3.04 12.69
C GLU A 230 -1.60 3.60 11.28
N LYS A 231 -1.18 2.74 10.33
CA LYS A 231 -0.87 3.15 8.95
C LYS A 231 -2.11 3.75 8.27
N LEU A 232 -3.28 3.13 8.46
CA LEU A 232 -4.55 3.60 7.93
C LEU A 232 -5.02 4.91 8.59
N ALA A 233 -4.83 5.07 9.90
CA ALA A 233 -5.06 6.35 10.58
C ALA A 233 -4.15 7.47 10.04
N ARG A 234 -2.86 7.21 9.81
CA ARG A 234 -1.93 8.17 9.18
C ARG A 234 -2.36 8.54 7.76
N PHE A 235 -2.88 7.58 6.99
CA PHE A 235 -3.44 7.82 5.65
C PHE A 235 -4.72 8.68 5.70
N HIS A 236 -5.65 8.36 6.61
CA HIS A 236 -6.91 9.10 6.79
C HIS A 236 -6.72 10.57 7.21
N LYS A 237 -5.60 10.91 7.89
CA LYS A 237 -5.20 12.30 8.20
C LYS A 237 -4.76 13.12 6.98
N MET A 238 -4.58 12.52 5.80
CA MET A 238 -3.99 13.22 4.65
C MET A 238 -4.94 14.26 4.06
N GLU A 239 -4.55 15.53 4.13
CA GLU A 239 -5.12 16.58 3.28
C GLU A 239 -4.59 16.43 1.85
N MET A 240 -5.47 16.07 0.91
CA MET A 240 -5.16 15.83 -0.51
C MET A 240 -5.94 16.80 -1.40
N PRO A 241 -5.39 17.26 -2.54
CA PRO A 241 -5.99 18.29 -3.39
C PRO A 241 -7.16 17.79 -4.27
N PHE A 242 -7.91 16.78 -3.81
CA PHE A 242 -9.04 16.19 -4.52
C PHE A 242 -10.39 16.66 -3.98
N ASN A 243 -11.47 16.31 -4.68
CA ASN A 243 -12.85 16.56 -4.26
C ASN A 243 -13.11 15.95 -2.87
N LYS A 244 -13.63 16.75 -1.93
CA LYS A 244 -13.87 16.37 -0.53
C LYS A 244 -15.22 15.68 -0.29
N LYS A 245 -16.15 15.71 -1.26
CA LYS A 245 -17.47 15.08 -1.11
C LYS A 245 -17.34 13.56 -1.33
N PRO A 246 -17.93 12.70 -0.48
CA PRO A 246 -17.83 11.24 -0.57
C PRO A 246 -18.73 10.67 -1.67
N VAL A 247 -18.59 11.17 -2.89
CA VAL A 247 -19.41 10.77 -4.05
C VAL A 247 -18.95 9.45 -4.65
N TRP A 248 -17.68 9.08 -4.46
CA TRP A 248 -17.02 7.93 -5.10
C TRP A 248 -17.83 6.63 -4.95
N LEU A 249 -18.09 6.21 -3.71
CA LEU A 249 -18.71 4.91 -3.41
C LEU A 249 -20.04 4.69 -4.14
N PHE A 250 -21.03 5.58 -3.95
CA PHE A 250 -22.34 5.42 -4.57
C PHE A 250 -22.31 5.69 -6.07
N ARG A 251 -21.56 6.70 -6.53
CA ARG A 251 -21.46 7.01 -7.95
C ARG A 251 -20.87 5.84 -8.73
N THR A 252 -19.79 5.23 -8.23
CA THR A 252 -19.15 4.09 -8.91
C THR A 252 -20.03 2.84 -8.86
N MET A 253 -20.76 2.57 -7.77
CA MET A 253 -21.77 1.50 -7.77
C MET A 253 -22.92 1.76 -8.77
N GLU A 254 -23.39 3.00 -8.90
CA GLU A 254 -24.43 3.39 -9.86
C GLU A 254 -23.92 3.29 -11.32
N GLU A 255 -22.68 3.72 -11.59
CA GLU A 255 -21.99 3.55 -12.87
C GLU A 255 -21.75 2.07 -13.20
N TYR A 256 -21.46 1.22 -12.20
CA TYR A 256 -21.33 -0.23 -12.38
C TYR A 256 -22.68 -0.90 -12.67
N MET A 257 -23.73 -0.61 -11.88
CA MET A 257 -25.09 -1.13 -12.11
C MET A 257 -25.60 -0.79 -13.51
N SER A 258 -25.38 0.46 -13.96
CA SER A 258 -25.74 0.92 -15.30
C SER A 258 -25.09 0.05 -16.39
N GLN A 259 -23.79 -0.22 -16.29
CA GLN A 259 -23.09 -1.10 -17.23
C GLN A 259 -23.58 -2.55 -17.14
N ILE A 260 -23.77 -3.09 -15.93
CA ILE A 260 -24.23 -4.46 -15.67
C ILE A 260 -25.61 -4.73 -16.29
N SER A 261 -26.50 -3.73 -16.32
CA SER A 261 -27.82 -3.84 -16.96
C SER A 261 -27.76 -4.24 -18.44
N SER A 262 -26.67 -3.87 -19.14
CA SER A 262 -26.42 -4.17 -20.55
C SER A 262 -25.65 -5.47 -20.82
N LEU A 263 -25.14 -6.12 -19.77
CA LEU A 263 -24.28 -7.30 -19.92
C LEU A 263 -25.06 -8.56 -20.34
N SER A 264 -24.38 -9.38 -21.14
CA SER A 264 -24.79 -10.74 -21.49
C SER A 264 -23.58 -11.68 -21.50
N PHE A 265 -23.81 -12.93 -21.09
CA PHE A 265 -22.83 -14.01 -21.12
C PHE A 265 -23.30 -15.10 -22.10
N THR A 266 -22.36 -15.87 -22.63
CA THR A 266 -22.62 -16.90 -23.66
C THR A 266 -22.22 -18.30 -23.23
N GLN A 267 -21.30 -18.44 -22.28
CA GLN A 267 -21.01 -19.72 -21.64
C GLN A 267 -22.13 -20.07 -20.67
N LYS A 268 -22.48 -21.36 -20.60
CA LYS A 268 -23.66 -21.83 -19.86
C LYS A 268 -23.51 -21.54 -18.35
N GLU A 269 -22.34 -21.85 -17.81
CA GLU A 269 -22.00 -21.73 -16.40
C GLU A 269 -22.03 -20.25 -15.94
N ASP A 270 -21.57 -19.34 -16.81
CA ASP A 270 -21.62 -17.89 -16.56
C ASP A 270 -23.06 -17.36 -16.62
N VAL A 271 -23.87 -17.84 -17.58
CA VAL A 271 -25.30 -17.51 -17.67
C VAL A 271 -26.06 -17.99 -16.43
N GLU A 272 -25.78 -19.20 -15.94
CA GLU A 272 -26.40 -19.74 -14.71
C GLU A 272 -26.02 -18.91 -13.47
N LYS A 273 -24.75 -18.50 -13.32
CA LYS A 273 -24.31 -17.63 -12.22
C LYS A 273 -24.87 -16.21 -12.34
N PHE A 274 -24.91 -15.64 -13.55
CA PHE A 274 -25.44 -14.29 -13.78
C PHE A 274 -26.97 -14.22 -13.59
N ASN A 275 -27.70 -15.30 -13.90
CA ASN A 275 -29.12 -15.40 -13.59
C ASN A 275 -29.38 -15.50 -12.07
N GLN A 276 -28.53 -16.21 -11.32
CA GLN A 276 -28.58 -16.19 -9.85
C GLN A 276 -28.36 -14.76 -9.32
N LEU A 277 -27.32 -14.07 -9.79
CA LEU A 277 -27.04 -12.67 -9.41
C LEU A 277 -28.21 -11.72 -9.73
N LYS A 278 -28.86 -11.89 -10.88
CA LYS A 278 -30.06 -11.11 -11.26
C LYS A 278 -31.27 -11.39 -10.35
N SER A 279 -31.41 -12.59 -9.78
CA SER A 279 -32.50 -12.89 -8.84
C SER A 279 -32.36 -12.22 -7.47
N LEU A 280 -31.23 -11.57 -7.18
CA LEU A 280 -30.96 -10.86 -5.92
C LEU A 280 -31.55 -9.43 -5.87
N SER A 281 -32.18 -8.95 -6.96
CA SER A 281 -32.79 -7.62 -7.07
C SER A 281 -31.84 -6.47 -6.65
N LEU A 282 -30.63 -6.47 -7.22
CA LEU A 282 -29.52 -5.61 -6.80
C LEU A 282 -29.85 -4.12 -6.87
N GLU A 283 -30.68 -3.67 -7.82
CA GLU A 283 -31.16 -2.29 -7.92
C GLU A 283 -31.89 -1.85 -6.64
N GLU A 284 -32.77 -2.69 -6.10
CA GLU A 284 -33.57 -2.41 -4.91
C GLU A 284 -32.73 -2.51 -3.63
N GLU A 285 -31.85 -3.52 -3.57
CA GLU A 285 -30.92 -3.72 -2.46
C GLU A 285 -29.87 -2.60 -2.35
N MET A 286 -29.42 -2.05 -3.47
CA MET A 286 -28.54 -0.87 -3.49
C MET A 286 -29.25 0.36 -2.88
N GLN A 287 -30.54 0.56 -3.12
CA GLN A 287 -31.28 1.68 -2.48
C GLN A 287 -31.47 1.45 -0.97
N LYS A 288 -31.77 0.23 -0.54
CA LYS A 288 -31.84 -0.12 0.90
C LYS A 288 -30.50 0.11 1.60
N LEU A 289 -29.40 -0.31 0.98
CA LEU A 289 -28.04 -0.07 1.46
C LEU A 289 -27.72 1.43 1.52
N LYS A 290 -28.09 2.20 0.49
CA LYS A 290 -27.92 3.67 0.45
C LYS A 290 -28.65 4.35 1.60
N LEU A 291 -29.89 3.98 1.89
CA LEU A 291 -30.65 4.50 3.03
C LEU A 291 -30.05 4.11 4.40
N LEU A 292 -29.60 2.86 4.54
CA LEU A 292 -28.92 2.38 5.75
C LEU A 292 -27.65 3.18 6.04
N LEU A 293 -26.82 3.43 5.03
CA LEU A 293 -25.57 4.15 5.18
C LEU A 293 -25.76 5.66 5.35
N LEU A 294 -26.77 6.27 4.72
CA LEU A 294 -27.16 7.65 4.99
C LEU A 294 -27.66 7.87 6.43
N SER A 295 -28.20 6.82 7.09
CA SER A 295 -28.55 6.84 8.52
C SER A 295 -27.41 6.39 9.45
N THR A 296 -26.21 6.15 8.92
CA THR A 296 -25.05 5.67 9.68
C THR A 296 -23.91 6.69 9.61
N ALA A 297 -23.70 7.42 10.70
CA ALA A 297 -22.66 8.45 10.76
C ALA A 297 -21.26 7.83 10.58
N SER A 298 -20.51 8.32 9.59
CA SER A 298 -19.10 8.00 9.38
C SER A 298 -18.35 9.25 8.91
N PRO A 299 -17.20 9.60 9.50
CA PRO A 299 -16.38 10.72 9.04
C PRO A 299 -15.92 10.54 7.59
N VAL A 300 -15.93 11.63 6.81
CA VAL A 300 -15.34 11.65 5.48
C VAL A 300 -13.85 11.97 5.60
N VAL A 301 -13.00 11.05 5.12
CA VAL A 301 -11.53 11.12 5.20
C VAL A 301 -10.93 10.71 3.85
N PHE A 302 -9.63 10.88 3.66
CA PHE A 302 -8.95 10.34 2.47
C PHE A 302 -8.70 8.85 2.68
N CYS A 303 -9.47 8.00 1.99
CA CYS A 303 -9.44 6.55 2.12
C CYS A 303 -8.59 5.90 1.02
N HIS A 304 -7.97 4.77 1.33
CA HIS A 304 -7.29 3.88 0.40
C HIS A 304 -8.27 3.16 -0.54
N ASN A 305 -9.40 2.72 0.04
CA ASN A 305 -10.51 1.94 -0.52
C ASN A 305 -10.21 0.48 -0.93
N ASP A 306 -8.95 0.02 -0.84
CA ASP A 306 -8.55 -1.37 -1.10
C ASP A 306 -7.35 -1.81 -0.22
N VAL A 307 -7.60 -1.96 1.09
CA VAL A 307 -6.58 -2.39 2.08
C VAL A 307 -6.58 -3.93 2.25
N GLN A 308 -6.39 -4.65 1.15
CA GLN A 308 -6.15 -6.11 1.12
C GLN A 308 -4.71 -6.47 1.52
N GLU A 309 -4.41 -7.74 1.84
CA GLU A 309 -3.05 -8.21 2.15
C GLU A 309 -2.08 -8.00 0.99
N GLY A 310 -2.59 -8.04 -0.24
CA GLY A 310 -1.82 -7.74 -1.44
C GLY A 310 -1.23 -6.33 -1.41
N ASN A 311 -1.93 -5.36 -0.85
CA ASN A 311 -1.56 -3.95 -0.89
C ASN A 311 -0.78 -3.49 0.36
N ILE A 312 -0.35 -4.44 1.20
CA ILE A 312 0.43 -4.19 2.41
C ILE A 312 1.78 -4.89 2.28
N LEU A 313 2.85 -4.09 2.21
CA LEU A 313 4.23 -4.58 2.16
C LEU A 313 4.83 -4.73 3.55
N LEU A 314 5.28 -5.93 3.91
CA LEU A 314 6.20 -6.16 5.01
C LEU A 314 7.64 -5.88 4.55
N LEU A 315 8.23 -4.85 5.14
CA LEU A 315 9.55 -4.30 4.80
C LEU A 315 10.67 -5.18 5.38
N SER A 316 11.67 -5.54 4.58
CA SER A 316 12.72 -6.47 5.00
C SER A 316 13.75 -5.89 5.98
N SER A 317 13.91 -4.56 6.02
CA SER A 317 15.00 -3.92 6.80
C SER A 317 14.82 -2.40 7.03
N ARG A 318 13.59 -1.88 7.14
CA ARG A 318 13.36 -0.45 7.45
C ARG A 318 13.10 -0.22 8.95
N SER A 319 13.75 0.84 9.45
CA SER A 319 13.72 1.40 10.80
C SER A 319 14.42 0.60 11.92
N SER A 320 14.83 1.35 12.93
CA SER A 320 15.28 0.88 14.25
C SER A 320 14.13 0.84 15.28
N SER A 321 12.87 0.95 14.83
CA SER A 321 11.67 0.78 15.66
C SER A 321 11.01 -0.57 15.37
N PRO A 322 10.55 -1.32 16.38
CA PRO A 322 9.72 -2.51 16.16
C PRO A 322 8.39 -2.25 15.42
N SER A 323 7.94 -0.99 15.35
CA SER A 323 6.58 -0.59 14.93
C SER A 323 6.47 0.09 13.55
N ASP A 324 7.51 0.04 12.72
CA ASP A 324 7.53 0.70 11.40
C ASP A 324 8.02 -0.25 10.29
N ARG A 325 7.34 -1.39 10.17
CA ARG A 325 7.66 -2.53 9.31
C ARG A 325 6.70 -2.71 8.14
N LEU A 326 5.53 -2.05 8.15
CA LEU A 326 4.50 -2.13 7.10
C LEU A 326 4.46 -0.86 6.23
N MET A 327 4.07 -1.01 4.96
CA MET A 327 3.75 0.11 4.06
C MET A 327 2.55 -0.23 3.18
N LEU A 328 1.62 0.72 3.02
CA LEU A 328 0.50 0.61 2.08
C LEU A 328 0.95 0.98 0.66
N ILE A 329 0.39 0.35 -0.37
CA ILE A 329 0.69 0.58 -1.80
C ILE A 329 -0.55 0.36 -2.69
N ASP A 330 -0.44 0.69 -3.99
CA ASP A 330 -1.50 0.55 -5.01
C ASP A 330 -2.78 1.34 -4.68
N PHE A 331 -2.61 2.66 -4.63
CA PHE A 331 -3.62 3.67 -4.31
C PHE A 331 -4.64 3.94 -5.45
N GLU A 332 -4.87 2.99 -6.37
CA GLU A 332 -5.65 3.24 -7.60
C GLU A 332 -7.14 3.56 -7.35
N TYR A 333 -7.70 3.06 -6.24
CA TYR A 333 -9.07 3.34 -5.80
C TYR A 333 -9.18 4.51 -4.81
N SER A 334 -8.06 5.13 -4.40
CA SER A 334 -8.03 6.03 -3.24
C SER A 334 -8.72 7.38 -3.51
N SER A 335 -9.57 7.80 -2.57
CA SER A 335 -10.44 8.97 -2.74
C SER A 335 -10.95 9.49 -1.39
N TYR A 336 -11.57 10.67 -1.36
CA TYR A 336 -12.35 11.06 -0.18
C TYR A 336 -13.63 10.22 -0.09
N ASN A 337 -13.73 9.41 0.96
CA ASN A 337 -14.80 8.45 1.18
C ASN A 337 -15.10 8.36 2.70
N TYR A 338 -16.06 7.53 3.08
CA TYR A 338 -16.40 7.26 4.47
C TYR A 338 -15.33 6.40 5.15
N ARG A 339 -14.87 6.79 6.35
CA ARG A 339 -13.95 6.00 7.20
C ARG A 339 -14.42 4.55 7.37
N GLY A 340 -15.73 4.38 7.57
CA GLY A 340 -16.36 3.08 7.77
C GLY A 340 -16.18 2.15 6.57
N PHE A 341 -16.13 2.69 5.33
CA PHE A 341 -15.91 1.88 4.13
C PHE A 341 -14.51 1.27 4.14
N ASP A 342 -13.48 2.06 4.41
CA ASP A 342 -12.10 1.58 4.26
C ASP A 342 -11.73 0.53 5.33
N ILE A 343 -12.12 0.79 6.59
CA ILE A 343 -11.94 -0.17 7.69
C ILE A 343 -12.85 -1.39 7.50
N GLY A 344 -14.10 -1.18 7.04
CA GLY A 344 -15.06 -2.26 6.78
C GLY A 344 -14.62 -3.16 5.63
N ASN A 345 -13.99 -2.57 4.60
CA ASN A 345 -13.36 -3.28 3.50
C ASN A 345 -12.17 -4.11 4.00
N HIS A 346 -11.25 -3.49 4.74
CA HIS A 346 -10.12 -4.21 5.34
C HIS A 346 -10.58 -5.44 6.14
N PHE A 347 -11.65 -5.31 6.93
CA PHE A 347 -12.22 -6.43 7.69
C PHE A 347 -12.86 -7.50 6.80
N CYS A 348 -13.45 -7.14 5.66
CA CYS A 348 -13.94 -8.12 4.69
C CYS A 348 -12.79 -8.96 4.11
N GLU A 349 -11.64 -8.35 3.80
CA GLU A 349 -10.51 -9.06 3.17
C GLU A 349 -9.87 -10.12 4.06
N TRP A 350 -10.05 -10.07 5.38
CA TRP A 350 -9.64 -11.16 6.29
C TRP A 350 -10.30 -12.51 5.92
N ALA A 351 -11.46 -12.47 5.25
CA ALA A 351 -12.20 -13.64 4.82
C ALA A 351 -11.91 -14.10 3.38
N TYR A 352 -11.04 -13.43 2.61
CA TYR A 352 -10.77 -13.74 1.20
C TYR A 352 -9.28 -13.92 0.92
N ASN A 353 -8.87 -15.16 0.63
CA ASN A 353 -7.49 -15.49 0.27
C ASN A 353 -7.35 -15.61 -1.26
N TYR A 354 -6.61 -14.68 -1.87
CA TYR A 354 -6.37 -14.59 -3.32
C TYR A 354 -5.15 -15.39 -3.82
N GLN A 355 -4.49 -16.15 -2.94
CA GLN A 355 -3.32 -16.98 -3.26
C GLN A 355 -3.70 -18.45 -3.48
N HIS A 356 -4.99 -18.75 -3.69
CA HIS A 356 -5.44 -20.10 -3.97
C HIS A 356 -5.08 -20.51 -5.40
N ASN A 357 -4.39 -21.64 -5.53
CA ASN A 357 -3.80 -22.16 -6.76
C ASN A 357 -4.76 -22.98 -7.65
N GLU A 358 -6.03 -23.09 -7.26
CA GLU A 358 -7.07 -23.85 -7.97
C GLU A 358 -8.30 -22.96 -8.22
N TRP A 359 -9.07 -23.23 -9.28
CA TRP A 359 -10.29 -22.49 -9.59
C TRP A 359 -11.25 -22.48 -8.38
N PRO A 360 -11.81 -21.33 -7.95
CA PRO A 360 -11.93 -20.05 -8.67
C PRO A 360 -10.76 -19.06 -8.50
N PHE A 361 -9.59 -19.52 -8.05
CA PHE A 361 -8.39 -18.72 -7.75
C PHE A 361 -8.55 -17.73 -6.57
N TYR A 362 -9.56 -17.96 -5.73
CA TYR A 362 -9.65 -17.43 -4.38
C TYR A 362 -10.28 -18.48 -3.45
N LYS A 363 -10.09 -18.33 -2.14
CA LYS A 363 -10.83 -19.09 -1.12
C LYS A 363 -11.50 -18.13 -0.14
N ALA A 364 -12.82 -18.25 0.03
CA ALA A 364 -13.57 -17.49 1.03
C ALA A 364 -13.77 -18.29 2.32
N GLN A 365 -13.56 -17.66 3.47
CA GLN A 365 -13.79 -18.23 4.80
C GLN A 365 -14.43 -17.17 5.71
N LEU A 366 -15.77 -17.02 5.65
CA LEU A 366 -16.50 -15.95 6.36
C LEU A 366 -16.38 -15.98 7.89
N ASN A 367 -15.92 -17.10 8.46
CA ASN A 367 -15.61 -17.23 9.89
C ASN A 367 -14.31 -16.53 10.30
N ASP A 368 -13.43 -16.18 9.35
CA ASP A 368 -12.17 -15.49 9.60
C ASP A 368 -12.34 -13.96 9.68
N TYR A 369 -13.54 -13.45 9.34
CA TYR A 369 -13.93 -12.05 9.53
C TYR A 369 -13.76 -11.64 11.01
N PRO A 370 -13.13 -10.48 11.31
CA PRO A 370 -12.66 -10.17 12.66
C PRO A 370 -13.78 -10.20 13.71
N SER A 371 -13.54 -10.95 14.78
CA SER A 371 -14.41 -10.96 15.97
C SER A 371 -14.44 -9.59 16.64
N ARG A 372 -15.48 -9.30 17.43
CA ARG A 372 -15.63 -8.04 18.18
C ARG A 372 -14.37 -7.64 18.97
N VAL A 373 -13.62 -8.61 19.51
CA VAL A 373 -12.37 -8.37 20.26
C VAL A 373 -11.23 -7.91 19.33
N GLN A 374 -11.12 -8.48 18.12
CA GLN A 374 -10.16 -8.04 17.11
C GLN A 374 -10.53 -6.67 16.54
N GLN A 375 -11.82 -6.42 16.27
CA GLN A 375 -12.30 -5.12 15.79
C GLN A 375 -12.02 -3.99 16.81
N LEU A 376 -12.35 -4.21 18.09
CA LEU A 376 -12.08 -3.23 19.16
C LEU A 376 -10.57 -2.97 19.33
N ARG A 377 -9.71 -3.99 19.17
CA ARG A 377 -8.24 -3.80 19.16
C ARG A 377 -7.79 -2.91 17.99
N PHE A 378 -8.29 -3.19 16.78
CA PHE A 378 -7.98 -2.36 15.60
C PHE A 378 -8.44 -0.91 15.80
N PHE A 379 -9.68 -0.70 16.28
CA PHE A 379 -10.20 0.63 16.57
C PHE A 379 -9.39 1.37 17.64
N ARG A 380 -8.92 0.66 18.67
CA ARG A 380 -8.06 1.25 19.71
C ARG A 380 -6.75 1.79 19.13
N SER A 381 -6.03 0.99 18.35
CA SER A 381 -4.77 1.39 17.71
C SER A 381 -4.99 2.52 16.71
N TYR A 382 -6.06 2.44 15.90
CA TYR A 382 -6.51 3.51 14.99
C TYR A 382 -6.80 4.82 15.74
N LEU A 383 -7.56 4.78 16.85
CA LEU A 383 -7.96 5.96 17.62
C LEU A 383 -6.80 6.56 18.44
N LEU A 384 -5.87 5.75 18.92
CA LEU A 384 -4.64 6.22 19.58
C LEU A 384 -3.73 6.98 18.61
N GLU A 385 -3.57 6.50 17.38
CA GLU A 385 -2.87 7.25 16.33
C GLU A 385 -3.65 8.49 15.90
N MET A 386 -4.96 8.39 15.62
CA MET A 386 -5.79 9.53 15.20
C MET A 386 -5.78 10.67 16.22
N SER A 387 -6.05 10.34 17.49
CA SER A 387 -6.40 11.30 18.55
C SER A 387 -5.79 10.88 19.89
N PRO A 388 -4.45 10.93 20.05
CA PRO A 388 -3.75 10.41 21.23
C PRO A 388 -4.15 11.09 22.55
N GLY A 389 -4.68 12.32 22.50
CA GLY A 389 -5.12 13.09 23.67
C GLY A 389 -6.51 12.74 24.22
N LEU A 390 -7.26 11.80 23.64
CA LEU A 390 -8.55 11.35 24.18
C LEU A 390 -8.39 10.71 25.57
N SER A 391 -9.41 10.84 26.42
CA SER A 391 -9.48 10.00 27.64
C SER A 391 -9.82 8.54 27.29
N GLU A 392 -9.62 7.64 28.24
CA GLU A 392 -9.94 6.21 28.06
C GLU A 392 -11.45 5.97 27.88
N GLY A 393 -12.30 6.70 28.61
CA GLY A 393 -13.75 6.62 28.47
C GLY A 393 -14.25 7.12 27.11
N GLU A 394 -13.69 8.23 26.61
CA GLU A 394 -14.04 8.76 25.28
C GLU A 394 -13.55 7.85 24.15
N ARG A 395 -12.34 7.27 24.27
CA ARG A 395 -11.89 6.23 23.34
C ARG A 395 -12.84 5.05 23.35
N HIS A 396 -13.18 4.50 24.51
CA HIS A 396 -14.02 3.30 24.57
C HIS A 396 -15.43 3.56 24.01
N ALA A 397 -16.03 4.73 24.27
CA ALA A 397 -17.29 5.13 23.64
C ALA A 397 -17.19 5.22 22.10
N GLN A 398 -16.05 5.68 21.56
CA GLN A 398 -15.81 5.71 20.11
C GLN A 398 -15.50 4.32 19.53
N GLU A 399 -14.78 3.45 20.24
CA GLU A 399 -14.54 2.04 19.87
C GLU A 399 -15.89 1.30 19.70
N GLU A 400 -16.82 1.47 20.65
CA GLU A 400 -18.15 0.86 20.58
C GLU A 400 -19.01 1.46 19.45
N ALA A 401 -18.98 2.78 19.25
CA ALA A 401 -19.70 3.42 18.14
C ALA A 401 -19.18 2.96 16.76
N MET A 402 -17.86 2.77 16.64
CA MET A 402 -17.22 2.30 15.40
C MET A 402 -17.62 0.86 15.03
N LEU A 403 -18.06 0.01 15.97
CA LEU A 403 -18.60 -1.31 15.63
C LEU A 403 -19.81 -1.19 14.69
N LEU A 404 -20.79 -0.34 15.00
CA LEU A 404 -21.98 -0.19 14.18
C LEU A 404 -21.68 0.48 12.83
N GLU A 405 -20.81 1.50 12.83
CA GLU A 405 -20.34 2.17 11.61
C GLU A 405 -19.66 1.19 10.65
N VAL A 406 -18.59 0.55 11.12
CA VAL A 406 -17.69 -0.25 10.28
C VAL A 406 -18.38 -1.51 9.75
N ASN A 407 -19.17 -2.21 10.57
CA ASN A 407 -19.86 -3.42 10.10
C ASN A 407 -21.04 -3.10 9.15
N ARG A 408 -21.65 -1.92 9.23
CA ARG A 408 -22.63 -1.48 8.21
C ARG A 408 -21.94 -1.10 6.91
N PHE A 409 -20.81 -0.41 6.96
CA PHE A 409 -20.06 -0.07 5.75
C PHE A 409 -19.32 -1.28 5.13
N ALA A 410 -19.04 -2.35 5.90
CA ALA A 410 -18.59 -3.64 5.36
C ALA A 410 -19.61 -4.25 4.37
N LEU A 411 -20.91 -4.00 4.57
CA LEU A 411 -21.95 -4.34 3.58
C LEU A 411 -21.72 -3.65 2.23
N ALA A 412 -21.24 -2.41 2.24
CA ALA A 412 -20.89 -1.69 1.01
C ALA A 412 -19.61 -2.21 0.35
N SER A 413 -18.62 -2.69 1.11
CA SER A 413 -17.48 -3.40 0.52
C SER A 413 -17.94 -4.66 -0.22
N HIS A 414 -18.78 -5.49 0.39
CA HIS A 414 -19.36 -6.65 -0.28
C HIS A 414 -20.16 -6.29 -1.53
N PHE A 415 -21.00 -5.26 -1.46
CA PHE A 415 -21.79 -4.81 -2.60
C PHE A 415 -20.92 -4.27 -3.73
N PHE A 416 -19.97 -3.38 -3.42
CA PHE A 416 -19.06 -2.75 -4.38
C PHE A 416 -18.22 -3.78 -5.14
N TRP A 417 -17.52 -4.67 -4.42
CA TRP A 417 -16.68 -5.68 -5.06
C TRP A 417 -17.48 -6.79 -5.74
N GLY A 418 -18.71 -7.05 -5.28
CA GLY A 418 -19.68 -7.88 -6.00
C GLY A 418 -19.98 -7.31 -7.39
N LEU A 419 -20.34 -6.02 -7.48
CA LEU A 419 -20.60 -5.35 -8.76
C LEU A 419 -19.36 -5.25 -9.66
N TRP A 420 -18.23 -4.81 -9.10
CA TRP A 420 -16.94 -4.77 -9.81
C TRP A 420 -16.63 -6.10 -10.50
N SER A 421 -16.83 -7.21 -9.78
CA SER A 421 -16.51 -8.54 -10.29
C SER A 421 -17.42 -8.98 -11.44
N ILE A 422 -18.69 -8.60 -11.45
CA ILE A 422 -19.60 -8.87 -12.58
C ILE A 422 -19.10 -8.20 -13.87
N LEU A 423 -18.51 -7.00 -13.77
CA LEU A 423 -17.89 -6.32 -14.91
C LEU A 423 -16.57 -6.98 -15.32
N GLN A 424 -15.71 -7.32 -14.36
CA GLN A 424 -14.45 -8.00 -14.64
C GLN A 424 -14.65 -9.36 -15.31
N ALA A 425 -15.73 -10.09 -14.98
CA ALA A 425 -16.11 -11.33 -15.68
C ALA A 425 -16.31 -11.17 -17.20
N LYS A 426 -16.51 -9.94 -17.70
CA LYS A 426 -16.63 -9.63 -19.13
C LYS A 426 -15.42 -8.87 -19.70
N MET A 427 -14.74 -8.07 -18.87
CA MET A 427 -13.69 -7.13 -19.29
C MET A 427 -12.27 -7.62 -19.04
N SER A 428 -12.06 -8.50 -18.06
CA SER A 428 -10.74 -8.95 -17.64
C SER A 428 -10.17 -10.03 -18.57
N THR A 429 -8.85 -9.98 -18.77
CA THR A 429 -8.07 -11.04 -19.41
C THR A 429 -7.34 -11.93 -18.40
N ILE A 430 -7.56 -11.71 -17.10
CA ILE A 430 -6.98 -12.50 -16.02
C ILE A 430 -7.87 -13.70 -15.72
N GLU A 431 -7.24 -14.86 -15.53
CA GLU A 431 -7.90 -16.12 -15.21
C GLU A 431 -8.30 -16.13 -13.72
N PHE A 432 -9.56 -15.80 -13.43
CA PHE A 432 -10.12 -15.71 -12.08
C PHE A 432 -11.64 -15.97 -12.10
N GLY A 433 -12.19 -16.61 -11.07
CA GLY A 433 -13.60 -16.96 -10.97
C GLY A 433 -14.50 -15.78 -10.59
N TYR A 434 -14.54 -14.75 -11.44
CA TYR A 434 -15.21 -13.48 -11.15
C TYR A 434 -16.70 -13.60 -10.80
N LEU A 435 -17.47 -14.47 -11.47
CA LEU A 435 -18.89 -14.64 -11.15
C LEU A 435 -19.11 -15.47 -9.87
N ASP A 436 -18.22 -16.41 -9.56
CA ASP A 436 -18.21 -17.15 -8.30
C ASP A 436 -17.88 -16.21 -7.12
N TYR A 437 -16.89 -15.32 -7.32
CA TYR A 437 -16.52 -14.28 -6.36
C TYR A 437 -17.63 -13.26 -6.15
N ALA A 438 -18.32 -12.82 -7.22
CA ALA A 438 -19.49 -11.95 -7.11
C ALA A 438 -20.58 -12.59 -6.25
N LEU A 439 -20.95 -13.85 -6.53
CA LEU A 439 -21.90 -14.61 -5.70
C LEU A 439 -21.41 -14.74 -4.25
N SER A 440 -20.11 -14.95 -4.03
CA SER A 440 -19.52 -15.03 -2.69
C SER A 440 -19.64 -13.71 -1.90
N ARG A 441 -19.31 -12.55 -2.51
CA ARG A 441 -19.47 -11.24 -1.86
C ARG A 441 -20.95 -10.93 -1.59
N PHE A 442 -21.87 -11.20 -2.53
CA PHE A 442 -23.30 -10.96 -2.28
C PHE A 442 -23.90 -11.90 -1.22
N ASN A 443 -23.49 -13.17 -1.16
CA ASN A 443 -23.90 -14.07 -0.08
C ASN A 443 -23.39 -13.57 1.30
N ALA A 444 -22.15 -13.07 1.36
CA ALA A 444 -21.60 -12.45 2.56
C ALA A 444 -22.34 -11.15 2.96
N TYR A 445 -22.72 -10.31 1.98
CA TYR A 445 -23.61 -9.16 2.18
C TYR A 445 -24.93 -9.59 2.85
N PHE A 446 -25.66 -10.56 2.30
CA PHE A 446 -26.93 -11.01 2.89
C PHE A 446 -26.78 -11.71 4.24
N GLU A 447 -25.62 -12.32 4.54
CA GLU A 447 -25.35 -12.82 5.89
C GLU A 447 -25.06 -11.70 6.89
N GLN A 448 -24.14 -10.78 6.57
CA GLN A 448 -23.81 -9.67 7.47
C GLN A 448 -25.01 -8.71 7.66
N LYS A 449 -25.82 -8.49 6.62
CA LYS A 449 -27.03 -7.66 6.66
C LYS A 449 -27.98 -8.11 7.78
N ARG A 450 -28.21 -9.43 7.92
CA ARG A 450 -29.04 -10.04 8.99
C ARG A 450 -28.54 -9.77 10.42
N ARG A 451 -27.35 -9.19 10.59
CA ARG A 451 -26.73 -8.87 11.90
C ARG A 451 -26.62 -7.36 12.16
N TRP A 452 -26.69 -6.51 11.13
CA TRP A 452 -26.29 -5.09 11.21
C TRP A 452 -27.24 -4.09 10.54
N ALA A 453 -28.25 -4.56 9.80
CA ALA A 453 -29.27 -3.75 9.12
C ALA A 453 -30.67 -4.03 9.67
#